data_AF-A0A545UFM4-F1
#
_entry.id   AF-A0A545UFM4-F1
#
_cell.length_a   1.000
_cell.length_b   1.000
_cell.length_c   1.000
_cell.angle_alpha   90.00
_cell.angle_beta   90.00
_cell.angle_gamma   90.00
#
_symmetry.space_group_name_H-M   'P 1'
#
loop_
_entity.id
_entity.type
_entity.pdbx_description
1 polymer ?
#
loop_
_entity_poly.entity_id
_entity_poly.type
_entity_poly.pdbx_seq_one_letter_code
_entity_poly.pdbx_strand_id
1 'polypeptide(L)'
;MRISIQLLVTICIIVFACSKLEASPLSSSASSGTEAKLKLFAVEIKVGPNWDSSKAPNEQAFFKEHSTNLKKLREAGHIVMGARYSDIGLIIFSANSPEEVKAFMEKDPSMSAGTFKYEVHTFNVFYPGLVQSRSKE
;
A
#
# COMPACT_ATOMS: atom_id res chain seq x y z
N MET A 1 70.25 -18.00 -31.51
CA MET A 1 71.47 -18.83 -31.32
C MET A 1 72.27 -18.22 -30.17
N ARG A 2 72.70 -19.05 -29.18
CA ARG A 2 73.33 -18.75 -27.85
C ARG A 2 72.27 -18.47 -26.75
N ILE A 3 71.84 -19.44 -25.93
CA ILE A 3 72.51 -20.22 -24.84
C ILE A 3 73.07 -19.22 -23.79
N SER A 4 72.59 -19.13 -22.54
CA SER A 4 72.91 -20.01 -21.39
C SER A 4 72.16 -19.47 -20.14
N ILE A 5 71.38 -20.26 -19.38
CA ILE A 5 71.78 -21.22 -18.33
C ILE A 5 72.04 -20.56 -16.95
N GLN A 6 71.26 -21.02 -15.98
CA GLN A 6 71.45 -21.03 -14.52
C GLN A 6 71.57 -19.70 -13.74
N LEU A 7 70.53 -19.40 -12.95
CA LEU A 7 70.72 -19.32 -11.49
C LEU A 7 69.45 -19.78 -10.74
N LEU A 8 69.60 -20.89 -9.99
CA LEU A 8 68.84 -21.35 -8.81
C LEU A 8 67.30 -21.46 -8.95
N VAL A 9 66.68 -22.65 -9.12
CA VAL A 9 66.54 -23.74 -8.12
C VAL A 9 66.21 -23.11 -6.75
N THR A 10 65.01 -23.25 -6.20
CA THR A 10 64.67 -24.39 -5.32
C THR A 10 63.27 -24.16 -4.69
N ILE A 11 62.44 -25.21 -4.69
CA ILE A 11 61.38 -25.55 -3.70
C ILE A 11 60.03 -24.81 -3.83
N CYS A 12 58.95 -25.51 -4.23
CA CYS A 12 58.06 -26.28 -3.34
C CYS A 12 57.31 -25.31 -2.39
N ILE A 13 55.99 -25.30 -2.19
CA ILE A 13 55.08 -26.42 -1.97
C ILE A 13 53.74 -25.77 -1.55
N ILE A 14 52.62 -26.29 -2.08
CA ILE A 14 51.36 -26.54 -1.36
C ILE A 14 50.41 -25.36 -1.01
N VAL A 15 49.14 -25.73 -1.18
CA VAL A 15 47.88 -25.24 -0.59
C VAL A 15 47.08 -24.21 -1.38
N PHE A 16 46.34 -24.78 -2.34
CA PHE A 16 44.98 -24.37 -2.70
C PHE A 16 44.12 -24.19 -1.42
N ALA A 17 43.97 -22.97 -0.92
CA ALA A 17 43.03 -22.67 0.16
C ALA A 17 41.60 -22.66 -0.42
N CYS A 18 40.98 -23.83 -0.43
CA CYS A 18 39.56 -24.02 -0.65
C CYS A 18 38.81 -23.59 0.62
N SER A 19 38.31 -22.35 0.67
CA SER A 19 37.38 -21.94 1.71
C SER A 19 36.00 -22.54 1.39
N LYS A 20 35.69 -23.68 2.01
CA LYS A 20 34.33 -24.21 2.14
C LYS A 20 33.85 -24.04 3.58
N LEU A 21 32.54 -23.72 3.68
CA LEU A 21 31.64 -23.84 4.84
C LEU A 21 31.85 -22.75 5.93
N GLU A 22 30.82 -22.11 6.49
CA GLU A 22 29.48 -22.60 6.85
C GLU A 22 28.35 -21.63 6.47
N ALA A 23 27.36 -22.15 5.73
CA ALA A 23 26.03 -21.55 5.73
C ALA A 23 25.28 -22.11 6.96
N SER A 24 24.99 -21.23 7.92
CA SER A 24 24.08 -21.57 9.02
C SER A 24 22.69 -21.87 8.45
N PRO A 25 22.03 -22.97 8.86
CA PRO A 25 20.63 -23.17 8.51
C PRO A 25 19.81 -22.12 9.26
N LEU A 26 19.32 -21.11 8.52
CA LEU A 26 18.25 -20.26 9.02
C LEU A 26 17.07 -21.18 9.31
N SER A 27 16.75 -21.32 10.59
CA SER A 27 15.55 -21.96 11.09
C SER A 27 14.35 -21.32 10.40
N SER A 28 13.82 -22.01 9.40
CA SER A 28 12.55 -21.64 8.76
C SER A 28 11.45 -21.97 9.76
N SER A 29 11.15 -21.01 10.65
CA SER A 29 9.81 -20.96 11.23
C SER A 29 8.87 -20.65 10.09
N ALA A 30 8.35 -21.72 9.48
CA ALA A 30 7.12 -21.67 8.73
C ALA A 30 6.04 -21.19 9.72
N SER A 31 5.85 -19.87 9.78
CA SER A 31 4.67 -19.28 10.36
C SER A 31 3.51 -19.82 9.54
N SER A 32 2.78 -20.77 10.10
CA SER A 32 1.44 -21.13 9.62
C SER A 32 0.57 -19.91 9.84
N GLY A 33 0.69 -18.94 8.93
CA GLY A 33 -0.07 -17.71 8.93
C GLY A 33 -1.53 -18.07 8.75
N THR A 34 -2.29 -18.05 9.83
CA THR A 34 -3.71 -17.79 9.72
C THR A 34 -3.81 -16.42 9.08
N GLU A 35 -4.11 -16.38 7.78
CA GLU A 35 -4.32 -15.13 7.05
C GLU A 35 -5.48 -14.42 7.75
N ALA A 36 -5.14 -13.41 8.56
CA ALA A 36 -6.13 -12.75 9.40
C ALA A 36 -7.12 -12.04 8.48
N LYS A 37 -8.40 -12.45 8.56
CA LYS A 37 -9.46 -11.86 7.75
C LYS A 37 -9.55 -10.36 8.06
N LEU A 38 -9.36 -9.54 7.02
CA LEU A 38 -9.48 -8.08 7.13
C LEU A 38 -10.91 -7.68 7.55
N LYS A 39 -11.01 -6.59 8.31
CA LYS A 39 -12.27 -5.99 8.75
C LYS A 39 -12.71 -4.93 7.76
N LEU A 40 -14.00 -4.60 7.80
CA LEU A 40 -14.56 -3.54 6.98
C LEU A 40 -14.85 -2.29 7.81
N PHE A 41 -14.61 -1.14 7.19
CA PHE A 41 -14.86 0.18 7.77
C PHE A 41 -15.60 1.04 6.74
N ALA A 42 -16.60 1.77 7.19
CA ALA A 42 -17.27 2.78 6.40
C ALA A 42 -16.54 4.11 6.64
N VAL A 43 -16.08 4.74 5.57
CA VAL A 43 -15.48 6.07 5.63
C VAL A 43 -16.41 7.03 4.92
N GLU A 44 -16.96 7.95 5.70
CA GLU A 44 -17.72 9.08 5.16
C GLU A 44 -16.76 10.22 4.85
N ILE A 45 -16.86 10.77 3.65
CA ILE A 45 -16.08 11.91 3.19
C ILE A 45 -17.07 13.04 2.91
N LYS A 46 -16.85 14.17 3.59
CA LYS A 46 -17.66 15.39 3.49
C LYS A 46 -16.78 16.54 3.06
N VAL A 47 -17.39 17.59 2.52
CA VAL A 47 -16.69 18.85 2.26
C VAL A 47 -16.13 19.40 3.59
N GLY A 48 -14.89 19.87 3.53
CA GLY A 48 -14.18 20.46 4.66
C GLY A 48 -14.38 21.98 4.76
N PRO A 49 -13.79 22.62 5.78
CA PRO A 49 -13.94 24.06 6.02
C PRO A 49 -13.36 24.93 4.90
N ASN A 50 -12.44 24.42 4.08
CA ASN A 50 -11.81 25.16 2.98
C ASN A 50 -12.45 24.85 1.62
N TRP A 51 -13.59 24.15 1.61
CA TRP A 51 -14.36 23.95 0.38
C TRP A 51 -14.99 25.26 -0.09
N ASP A 52 -14.81 25.59 -1.37
CA ASP A 52 -15.36 26.79 -1.98
C ASP A 52 -16.60 26.46 -2.80
N SER A 53 -17.80 26.75 -2.28
CA SER A 53 -19.06 26.48 -2.98
C SER A 53 -19.26 27.24 -4.28
N SER A 54 -18.44 28.26 -4.58
CA SER A 54 -18.49 28.99 -5.85
C SER A 54 -17.70 28.31 -6.97
N LYS A 55 -16.82 27.35 -6.63
CA LYS A 55 -15.96 26.63 -7.57
C LYS A 55 -16.51 25.26 -7.92
N ALA A 56 -16.28 24.80 -9.14
CA ALA A 56 -16.56 23.42 -9.51
C ALA A 56 -15.66 22.44 -8.70
N PRO A 57 -16.08 21.19 -8.47
CA PRO A 57 -15.28 20.23 -7.69
C PRO A 57 -13.84 20.05 -8.18
N ASN A 58 -13.62 20.00 -9.50
CA ASN A 58 -12.29 19.85 -10.11
C ASN A 58 -11.39 21.10 -9.97
N GLU A 59 -11.94 22.23 -9.55
CA GLU A 59 -11.22 23.49 -9.29
C GLU A 59 -10.86 23.65 -7.81
N GLN A 60 -11.31 22.73 -6.95
CA GLN A 60 -11.00 22.74 -5.53
C GLN A 60 -9.53 22.37 -5.31
N ALA A 61 -8.93 22.97 -4.28
CA ALA A 61 -7.57 22.67 -3.90
C ALA A 61 -7.41 21.16 -3.59
N PHE A 62 -6.42 20.53 -4.20
CA PHE A 62 -6.07 19.11 -4.00
C PHE A 62 -7.13 18.08 -4.44
N PHE A 63 -8.14 18.48 -5.23
CA PHE A 63 -9.17 17.53 -5.69
C PHE A 63 -8.62 16.42 -6.61
N LYS A 64 -7.65 16.76 -7.47
CA LYS A 64 -7.02 15.80 -8.37
C LYS A 64 -6.19 14.77 -7.60
N GLU A 65 -5.48 15.23 -6.59
CA GLU A 65 -4.67 14.45 -5.66
C GLU A 65 -5.57 13.50 -4.87
N HIS A 66 -6.70 13.99 -4.35
CA HIS A 66 -7.71 13.18 -3.68
C HIS A 66 -8.21 12.04 -4.58
N SER A 67 -8.64 12.38 -5.80
CA SER A 67 -9.11 11.40 -6.79
C SER A 67 -8.04 10.35 -7.13
N THR A 68 -6.78 10.78 -7.20
CA THR A 68 -5.63 9.90 -7.47
C THR A 68 -5.34 8.98 -6.29
N ASN A 69 -5.42 9.48 -5.06
CA ASN A 69 -5.25 8.69 -3.84
C ASN A 69 -6.32 7.60 -3.73
N LEU A 70 -7.61 7.95 -3.89
CA LEU A 70 -8.69 6.97 -3.88
C LEU A 70 -8.58 5.93 -5.01
N LYS A 71 -8.05 6.31 -6.18
CA LYS A 71 -7.75 5.35 -7.25
C LYS A 71 -6.68 4.35 -6.81
N LYS A 72 -5.55 4.81 -6.26
CA LYS A 72 -4.48 3.93 -5.76
C LYS A 72 -4.98 2.97 -4.69
N LEU A 73 -5.82 3.44 -3.77
CA LEU A 73 -6.40 2.62 -2.70
C LEU A 73 -7.37 1.56 -3.24
N ARG A 74 -8.14 1.86 -4.29
CA ARG A 74 -8.96 0.86 -4.99
C ARG A 74 -8.10 -0.19 -5.69
N GLU A 75 -7.07 0.24 -6.42
CA GLU A 75 -6.16 -0.65 -7.14
C GLU A 75 -5.36 -1.57 -6.19
N ALA A 76 -5.04 -1.09 -4.98
CA ALA A 76 -4.41 -1.87 -3.92
C ALA A 76 -5.39 -2.80 -3.15
N GLY A 77 -6.68 -2.79 -3.48
CA GLY A 77 -7.69 -3.64 -2.82
C GLY A 77 -8.16 -3.13 -1.45
N HIS A 78 -7.74 -1.93 -1.03
CA HIS A 78 -8.18 -1.34 0.23
C HIS A 78 -9.61 -0.81 0.17
N ILE A 79 -10.06 -0.27 -0.97
CA ILE A 79 -11.44 0.18 -1.14
C ILE A 79 -12.23 -0.88 -1.90
N VAL A 80 -13.19 -1.52 -1.22
CA VAL A 80 -13.99 -2.62 -1.78
C VAL A 80 -15.31 -2.14 -2.38
N MET A 81 -15.78 -0.95 -1.99
CA MET A 81 -16.97 -0.32 -2.56
C MET A 81 -16.84 1.19 -2.44
N GLY A 82 -17.26 1.91 -3.47
CA GLY A 82 -17.47 3.36 -3.43
C GLY A 82 -18.92 3.69 -3.77
N ALA A 83 -19.50 4.62 -3.03
CA ALA A 83 -20.85 5.11 -3.22
C ALA A 83 -20.90 6.61 -2.93
N ARG A 84 -22.00 7.23 -3.34
CA ARG A 84 -22.33 8.60 -2.97
C ARG A 84 -23.81 8.69 -2.68
N TYR A 85 -24.16 9.36 -1.60
CA TYR A 85 -25.54 9.65 -1.25
C TYR A 85 -25.59 11.07 -0.67
N SER A 86 -26.57 11.88 -1.07
CA SER A 86 -26.55 13.32 -0.80
C SER A 86 -25.20 13.94 -1.26
N ASP A 87 -24.64 14.79 -0.42
CA ASP A 87 -23.33 15.43 -0.45
C ASP A 87 -22.21 14.60 0.20
N ILE A 88 -22.49 13.35 0.60
CA ILE A 88 -21.55 12.47 1.30
C ILE A 88 -20.96 11.44 0.33
N GLY A 89 -19.64 11.43 0.23
CA GLY A 89 -18.89 10.32 -0.36
C GLY A 89 -18.78 9.18 0.66
N LEU A 90 -19.14 7.96 0.27
CA LEU A 90 -19.00 6.78 1.12
C LEU A 90 -18.03 5.80 0.46
N ILE A 91 -17.02 5.37 1.19
CA ILE A 91 -16.18 4.25 0.77
C ILE A 91 -16.21 3.17 1.85
N ILE A 92 -16.27 1.91 1.41
CA ILE A 92 -16.07 0.76 2.29
C ILE A 92 -14.61 0.33 2.14
N PHE A 93 -13.90 0.36 3.26
CA PHE A 93 -12.47 0.14 3.36
C PHE A 93 -12.19 -1.20 4.03
N SER A 94 -11.26 -1.98 3.49
CA SER A 94 -10.75 -3.23 4.04
C SER A 94 -9.40 -2.99 4.70
N ALA A 95 -9.32 -3.20 6.01
CA ALA A 95 -8.13 -2.94 6.82
C ALA A 95 -8.12 -3.80 8.11
N ASN A 96 -7.00 -3.80 8.82
CA ASN A 96 -6.84 -4.51 10.09
C ASN A 96 -7.48 -3.74 11.26
N SER A 97 -7.43 -2.40 11.22
CA SER A 97 -7.94 -1.52 12.27
C SER A 97 -8.40 -0.15 11.73
N PRO A 98 -9.23 0.61 12.47
CA PRO A 98 -9.62 1.95 12.05
C PRO A 98 -8.45 2.95 12.03
N GLU A 99 -7.39 2.72 12.81
CA GLU A 99 -6.16 3.53 12.80
C GLU A 99 -5.40 3.36 11.49
N GLU A 100 -5.37 2.15 10.93
CA GLU A 100 -4.79 1.90 9.61
C GLU A 100 -5.56 2.67 8.52
N VAL A 101 -6.89 2.66 8.58
CA VAL A 101 -7.73 3.46 7.67
C VAL A 101 -7.38 4.95 7.78
N LYS A 102 -7.30 5.49 9.00
CA LYS A 102 -6.90 6.89 9.24
C LYS A 102 -5.53 7.20 8.65
N ALA A 103 -4.55 6.32 8.85
CA ALA A 103 -3.21 6.49 8.30
C ALA A 103 -3.19 6.50 6.76
N PHE A 104 -4.12 5.80 6.09
CA PHE A 104 -4.30 5.91 4.64
C PHE A 104 -4.99 7.21 4.23
N MET A 105 -6.03 7.62 4.95
CA MET A 105 -6.78 8.85 4.66
C MET A 105 -5.94 10.11 4.90
N GLU A 106 -5.08 10.12 5.91
CA GLU A 106 -4.19 11.25 6.24
C GLU A 106 -3.06 11.46 5.22
N LYS A 107 -2.75 10.46 4.39
CA LYS A 107 -1.82 10.62 3.26
C LYS A 107 -2.43 11.44 2.11
N ASP A 108 -3.74 11.70 2.16
CA ASP A 108 -4.43 12.51 1.18
C ASP A 108 -4.23 14.01 1.48
N PRO A 109 -3.54 14.77 0.60
CA PRO A 109 -3.29 16.19 0.83
C PRO A 109 -4.57 17.02 0.98
N SER A 110 -5.69 16.57 0.42
CA SER A 110 -6.97 17.27 0.53
C SER A 110 -7.57 17.24 1.94
N MET A 111 -7.19 16.25 2.76
CA MET A 111 -7.65 16.11 4.14
C MET A 111 -6.90 17.10 5.04
N SER A 112 -5.58 17.17 4.93
CA SER A 112 -4.76 18.12 5.68
C SER A 112 -4.99 19.56 5.22
N ALA A 113 -5.25 19.78 3.93
CA ALA A 113 -5.64 21.08 3.40
C ALA A 113 -7.06 21.51 3.80
N GLY A 114 -7.86 20.64 4.42
CA GLY A 114 -9.23 20.95 4.83
C GLY A 114 -10.22 21.13 3.66
N THR A 115 -9.85 20.71 2.44
CA THR A 115 -10.80 20.64 1.30
C THR A 115 -11.87 19.59 1.59
N PHE A 116 -11.45 18.46 2.15
CA PHE A 116 -12.34 17.40 2.62
C PHE A 116 -12.08 17.10 4.09
N LYS A 117 -13.06 16.47 4.71
CA LYS A 117 -12.97 15.86 6.04
C LYS A 117 -13.56 14.46 5.98
N TYR A 118 -13.15 13.60 6.91
CA TYR A 118 -13.64 12.23 6.94
C TYR A 118 -13.96 11.74 8.35
N GLU A 119 -14.83 10.74 8.43
CA GLU A 119 -15.15 10.00 9.65
C GLU A 119 -15.06 8.50 9.35
N VAL A 120 -14.52 7.73 10.29
CA VAL A 120 -14.33 6.27 10.16
C VAL A 120 -15.26 5.55 11.12
N HIS A 121 -16.05 4.63 10.59
CA HIS A 121 -17.03 3.84 11.32
C HIS A 121 -16.77 2.35 11.11
N THR A 122 -16.98 1.53 12.12
CA THR A 122 -16.99 0.07 11.94
C THR A 122 -18.13 -0.33 11.02
N PHE A 123 -17.86 -1.21 10.05
CA PHE A 123 -18.87 -1.66 9.09
C PHE A 123 -19.04 -3.17 9.15
N ASN A 124 -20.26 -3.61 9.47
CA ASN A 124 -20.62 -5.02 9.55
C ASN A 124 -21.68 -5.35 8.49
N VAL A 125 -21.40 -6.34 7.66
CA VAL A 125 -22.33 -6.78 6.61
C VAL A 125 -23.27 -7.83 7.19
N PHE A 126 -24.54 -7.48 7.36
CA PHE A 126 -25.60 -8.43 7.74
C PHE A 126 -26.23 -9.10 6.52
N TYR A 127 -26.33 -8.38 5.40
CA TYR A 127 -26.83 -8.87 4.12
C TYR A 127 -26.00 -8.23 3.00
N PRO A 128 -25.24 -8.99 2.20
CA PRO A 128 -24.32 -8.43 1.23
C PRO A 128 -25.03 -7.79 0.02
N GLY A 129 -26.24 -8.24 -0.31
CA GLY A 129 -26.98 -7.79 -1.48
C GLY A 129 -26.19 -7.92 -2.79
N LEU A 130 -26.65 -7.21 -3.82
CA LEU A 130 -25.94 -7.05 -5.09
C LEU A 130 -26.02 -5.57 -5.48
N VAL A 131 -24.88 -4.88 -5.47
CA VAL A 131 -24.76 -3.50 -5.97
C VAL A 131 -24.24 -3.56 -7.39
N GLN A 132 -25.14 -3.52 -8.38
CA GLN A 132 -24.76 -3.44 -9.79
C GLN A 132 -24.62 -1.98 -10.20
N SER A 133 -23.44 -1.57 -10.68
CA SER A 133 -23.34 -0.33 -11.45
C SER A 133 -23.93 -0.62 -12.83
N ARG A 134 -25.03 0.03 -13.20
CA ARG A 134 -25.50 0.00 -14.59
C ARG A 134 -24.37 0.56 -15.45
N SER A 135 -23.64 -0.28 -16.19
CA SER A 135 -22.78 0.20 -17.26
C SER A 135 -23.69 0.92 -18.26
N LYS A 136 -23.31 2.14 -18.67
CA LYS A 136 -23.92 2.73 -19.86
C LYS A 136 -23.67 1.77 -21.02
N GLU A 137 -24.74 1.22 -21.61
CA GLU A 137 -24.74 0.85 -23.02
C GLU A 137 -24.51 2.09 -23.89
#